data_AF-F4LTD1-F1
#
_entry.id   AF-F4LTD1-F1
#
_cell.length_a   1.000
_cell.length_b   1.000
_cell.length_c   1.000
_cell.angle_alpha   90.00
_cell.angle_beta   90.00
_cell.angle_gamma   90.00
#
_symmetry.space_group_name_H-M   'P 1'
#
loop_
_entity.id
_entity.type
_entity.pdbx_description
1 polymer ?
#
loop_
_entity_poly.entity_id
_entity_poly.type
_entity_poly.pdbx_seq_one_letter_code
_entity_poly.pdbx_strand_id
1 'polypeptide(L)'
;MLLEALKQISKMQLYSLSQLANELKIDRSMASHIIEQLKVMGYIKEEVLNTACNGKCRQCAGCPVANGATPIKTLTITAKGSRALNL
;
A
#
# COMPACT_ATOMS: atom_id res chain seq x y z
N MET A 1 -9.22 -15.66 -3.20
CA MET A 1 -8.13 -14.81 -3.73
C MET A 1 -8.38 -13.31 -3.58
N LEU A 2 -9.34 -12.67 -4.26
CA LEU A 2 -9.56 -11.20 -4.13
C LEU A 2 -9.88 -10.76 -2.69
N LEU A 3 -10.80 -11.45 -2.02
CA LEU A 3 -11.16 -11.16 -0.62
C LEU A 3 -9.99 -11.40 0.35
N GLU A 4 -9.19 -12.44 0.12
CA GLU A 4 -8.00 -12.74 0.92
C GLU A 4 -6.93 -11.65 0.72
N ALA A 5 -6.70 -11.22 -0.52
CA ALA A 5 -5.80 -10.11 -0.81
C ALA A 5 -6.27 -8.82 -0.14
N LEU A 6 -7.56 -8.50 -0.22
CA LEU A 6 -8.15 -7.35 0.46
C LEU A 6 -7.94 -7.42 1.98
N LYS A 7 -8.12 -8.60 2.58
CA LYS A 7 -7.88 -8.86 4.01
C LYS A 7 -6.39 -8.78 4.39
N GLN A 8 -5.47 -9.14 3.50
CA GLN A 8 -4.04 -8.97 3.76
C GLN A 8 -3.63 -7.51 3.66
N ILE A 9 -4.13 -6.77 2.66
CA ILE A 9 -3.90 -5.34 2.52
C ILE A 9 -4.41 -4.59 3.75
N SER A 10 -5.58 -4.94 4.29
CA SER A 10 -6.12 -4.29 5.49
C SER A 10 -5.29 -4.49 6.76
N LYS A 11 -4.35 -5.44 6.76
CA LYS A 11 -3.42 -5.70 7.88
C LYS A 11 -2.05 -5.07 7.67
N MET A 12 -1.72 -4.64 6.46
CA MET A 12 -0.43 -4.05 6.13
C MET A 12 -0.40 -2.60 6.58
N GLN A 13 0.60 -2.24 7.39
CA GLN A 13 0.84 -0.84 7.76
C GLN A 13 1.45 -0.03 6.58
N LEU A 14 2.26 -0.68 5.75
CA LEU A 14 2.88 -0.11 4.57
C LEU A 14 2.70 -1.08 3.40
N TYR A 15 2.24 -0.56 2.26
CA TYR A 15 2.03 -1.39 1.08
C TYR A 15 3.35 -1.85 0.46
N SER A 16 3.46 -3.15 0.23
CA SER A 16 4.54 -3.77 -0.55
C SER A 16 3.97 -4.87 -1.44
N LEU A 17 4.06 -4.69 -2.75
CA LEU A 17 3.62 -5.69 -3.73
C LEU A 17 4.34 -7.03 -3.52
N SER A 18 5.61 -6.98 -3.13
CA SER A 18 6.44 -8.16 -2.88
C SER A 18 5.96 -8.92 -1.64
N GLN A 19 5.63 -8.18 -0.57
CA GLN A 19 5.07 -8.77 0.64
C GLN A 19 3.72 -9.43 0.35
N LEU A 20 2.84 -8.75 -0.39
CA LEU A 20 1.54 -9.30 -0.78
C LEU A 20 1.67 -10.58 -1.60
N ALA A 21 2.58 -10.60 -2.59
CA ALA A 21 2.86 -11.78 -3.39
C ALA A 21 3.31 -12.97 -2.52
N ASN A 22 4.22 -12.72 -1.57
CA ASN A 22 4.72 -13.73 -0.64
C ASN A 22 3.63 -14.27 0.29
N GLU A 23 2.83 -13.39 0.90
CA GLU A 23 1.72 -13.76 1.81
C GLU A 23 0.65 -14.60 1.10
N LEU A 24 0.39 -14.30 -0.18
CA LEU A 24 -0.58 -15.03 -1.00
C LEU A 24 0.03 -16.24 -1.73
N LYS A 25 1.34 -16.47 -1.62
CA LYS A 25 2.10 -17.52 -2.34
C LYS A 25 1.88 -17.49 -3.86
N ILE A 26 1.89 -16.29 -4.43
CA ILE A 26 1.75 -16.03 -5.87
C ILE A 26 2.93 -15.23 -6.39
N ASP A 27 3.09 -15.16 -7.71
CA ASP A 27 4.08 -14.28 -8.32
C ASP A 27 3.64 -12.81 -8.28
N ARG A 28 4.60 -11.90 -8.51
CA ARG A 28 4.37 -10.45 -8.47
C ARG A 28 3.40 -9.96 -9.54
N SER A 29 3.35 -10.60 -10.71
CA SER A 29 2.44 -10.20 -11.80
C SER A 29 1.00 -10.49 -11.42
N MET A 30 0.74 -11.65 -10.82
CA MET A 30 -0.57 -12.02 -10.29
C MET A 30 -0.99 -11.10 -9.15
N ALA A 31 -0.08 -10.79 -8.22
CA ALA A 31 -0.34 -9.83 -7.15
C ALA A 31 -0.69 -8.43 -7.71
N SER A 32 0.00 -7.99 -8.76
CA SER A 32 -0.29 -6.70 -9.42
C SER A 32 -1.68 -6.69 -10.03
N HIS A 33 -2.03 -7.78 -10.74
CA HIS A 33 -3.34 -7.90 -11.36
C HIS A 33 -4.49 -7.89 -10.34
N ILE A 34 -4.30 -8.58 -9.20
CA ILE A 34 -5.26 -8.57 -8.09
C ILE A 34 -5.45 -7.15 -7.53
N ILE A 35 -4.36 -6.39 -7.36
CA ILE A 35 -4.44 -4.99 -6.91
C ILE A 35 -5.21 -4.13 -7.90
N GLU A 36 -4.95 -4.25 -9.19
CA GLU A 36 -5.67 -3.53 -10.24
C GLU A 36 -7.17 -3.85 -10.20
N GLN A 37 -7.53 -5.13 -10.07
CA GLN A 37 -8.93 -5.53 -9.95
C GLN A 37 -9.59 -4.92 -8.70
N LEU A 38 -8.94 -4.98 -7.53
CA LEU A 38 -9.49 -4.38 -6.30
C LEU A 38 -9.66 -2.85 -6.42
N LYS A 39 -8.76 -2.17 -7.14
CA LYS A 39 -8.87 -0.74 -7.47
C LYS A 39 -10.07 -0.46 -8.38
N VAL A 40 -10.21 -1.20 -9.48
CA VAL A 40 -11.33 -1.08 -10.43
C VAL A 40 -12.68 -1.34 -9.75
N MET A 41 -12.72 -2.31 -8.84
CA MET A 41 -13.92 -2.61 -8.06
C MET A 41 -14.23 -1.56 -6.98
N GLY A 42 -13.31 -0.62 -6.72
CA GLY A 42 -13.45 0.42 -5.72
C GLY A 42 -13.33 -0.06 -4.28
N TYR A 43 -12.68 -1.20 -4.04
CA TYR A 43 -12.42 -1.70 -2.68
C TYR A 43 -11.18 -1.07 -2.03
N ILE A 44 -10.24 -0.63 -2.86
CA ILE A 44 -9.02 0.06 -2.44
C ILE A 44 -8.77 1.27 -3.34
N LYS A 45 -8.03 2.25 -2.83
CA LYS A 45 -7.51 3.39 -3.59
C LYS A 45 -6.03 3.59 -3.33
N GLU A 46 -5.31 4.09 -4.33
CA GLU A 46 -3.91 4.50 -4.17
C GLU A 46 -3.86 5.93 -3.63
N GLU A 47 -3.14 6.14 -2.54
CA GLU A 47 -2.86 7.46 -1.99
C GLU A 47 -1.36 7.72 -2.08
N VAL A 48 -1.01 8.95 -2.46
CA VAL A 48 0.37 9.39 -2.53
C VAL A 48 0.65 10.20 -1.27
N LEU A 49 1.44 9.64 -0.37
CA LEU A 49 1.95 10.34 0.79
C LEU A 49 3.12 11.21 0.35
N ASN A 50 2.87 12.51 0.27
CA ASN A 50 3.92 13.50 0.12
C ASN A 50 4.65 13.62 1.46
N THR A 51 5.77 12.92 1.58
CA THR A 51 6.67 13.03 2.72
C THR A 51 7.50 14.31 2.61
N ALA A 52 6.86 15.46 2.83
CA ALA A 52 7.57 16.71 2.99
C ALA A 52 8.35 16.69 4.31
N CYS A 53 9.55 16.13 4.30
CA CYS A 53 10.51 16.31 5.38
C CYS A 53 11.10 17.71 5.26
N ASN A 54 10.85 18.57 6.24
CA ASN A 54 11.31 19.95 6.25
C ASN A 54 12.82 20.10 6.55
N GLY A 55 13.61 19.01 6.49
CA GLY A 55 15.08 19.02 6.53
C GLY A 55 15.72 19.54 7.83
N LYS A 56 14.95 19.99 8.82
CA LYS A 56 15.47 20.59 10.06
C LYS A 56 16.01 19.57 11.08
N CYS A 57 15.94 18.27 10.77
CA CYS A 57 16.39 17.24 11.70
C CYS A 57 17.91 17.03 11.58
N ARG A 58 18.67 17.44 12.60
CA ARG A 58 20.13 17.26 12.68
C ARG A 58 20.58 15.79 12.73
N GLN A 59 19.68 14.86 13.03
CA GLN A 59 19.98 13.42 13.16
C GLN A 59 19.64 12.60 11.90
N CYS A 60 18.96 13.17 10.91
CA CYS A 60 18.48 12.45 9.73
C CYS A 60 19.41 12.57 8.50
N ALA A 61 20.69 12.90 8.66
CA ALA A 61 21.62 13.08 7.54
C ALA A 61 21.77 11.83 6.63
N GLY A 62 21.40 10.64 7.10
CA GLY A 62 21.33 9.41 6.31
C GLY A 62 19.90 8.94 5.96
N CYS A 63 18.87 9.72 6.24
CA CYS A 63 17.49 9.33 5.97
C CYS A 63 17.15 9.64 4.49
N PRO A 64 16.74 8.64 3.68
CA PRO A 64 16.38 8.86 2.27
C PRO A 64 15.26 9.89 2.08
N VAL A 65 14.48 10.16 3.12
CA VAL A 65 13.37 11.11 3.13
C VAL A 65 13.85 12.57 3.24
N ALA A 66 15.08 12.81 3.72
CA ALA A 66 15.60 14.16 3.96
C ALA A 66 16.08 14.88 2.67
N ASN A 67 16.32 14.14 1.58
CA ASN A 67 16.79 14.68 0.30
C ASN A 67 15.82 14.31 -0.82
N GLY A 68 14.81 15.15 -1.08
CA GLY A 68 13.94 14.99 -2.26
C GLY A 68 13.12 13.70 -2.24
N ALA A 69 12.41 13.46 -1.13
CA ALA A 69 11.66 12.23 -0.89
C ALA A 69 10.78 11.84 -2.08
N THR A 70 11.01 10.63 -2.60
CA THR A 70 10.11 10.02 -3.57
C THR A 70 8.74 9.82 -2.90
N PRO A 71 7.64 10.20 -3.57
CA PRO A 71 6.32 10.06 -2.98
C PRO A 71 6.04 8.59 -2.63
N ILE A 72 5.61 8.34 -1.39
CA ILE A 72 5.30 6.98 -0.93
C ILE A 72 3.89 6.64 -1.39
N LYS A 73 3.76 5.65 -2.26
CA LYS A 73 2.46 5.10 -2.64
C LYS A 73 1.96 4.17 -1.54
N THR A 74 0.80 4.49 -0.98
CA THR A 74 0.08 3.62 -0.06
C THR A 74 -1.26 3.18 -0.66
N LEU A 75 -1.83 2.11 -0.11
CA LEU A 75 -3.16 1.62 -0.47
C LEU A 75 -4.08 1.77 0.72
N THR A 76 -5.21 2.44 0.52
CA THR A 76 -6.21 2.66 1.57
C THR A 76 -7.47 1.85 1.24
N ILE A 77 -7.96 1.08 2.22
CA ILE A 77 -9.25 0.38 2.11
C ILE A 77 -10.37 1.42 2.06
N THR A 78 -11.25 1.35 1.06
CA THR A 78 -12.40 2.26 0.96
C THR A 78 -13.52 1.82 1.90
N ALA A 79 -14.53 2.67 2.14
CA ALA A 79 -15.72 2.28 2.90
C ALA A 79 -16.43 1.04 2.30
N LYS A 80 -16.37 0.87 0.96
CA LYS A 80 -16.88 -0.33 0.29
C LYS A 80 -16.03 -1.55 0.62
N GLY A 81 -14.71 -1.40 0.64
CA GLY A 81 -13.78 -2.46 1.04
C GLY A 81 -13.95 -2.89 2.50
N SER A 82 -14.12 -1.94 3.42
CA SER A 82 -14.37 -2.24 4.84
C SER A 82 -15.65 -3.04 5.03
N ARG A 83 -16.75 -2.65 4.36
CA ARG A 83 -18.01 -3.42 4.37
C ARG A 83 -17.82 -4.85 3.85
N ALA A 84 -17.02 -5.04 2.80
CA ALA A 84 -16.73 -6.39 2.29
C ALA A 84 -15.91 -7.26 3.25
N LEU A 85 -15.16 -6.64 4.17
CA LEU A 85 -14.38 -7.33 5.21
C LEU A 85 -15.11 -7.45 6.55
N ASN A 86 -16.30 -6.85 6.69
CA ASN A 86 -17.00 -6.68 7.98
C ASN A 86 -16.12 -5.98 9.04
N LEU A 87 -15.40 -4.93 8.62
CA LEU A 87 -14.61 -4.04 9.48
C LEU A 87 -15.39 -2.79 9.88
#